data_AF-A0A813H9Y3-F1
#
_entry.id   AF-A0A813H9Y3-F1
#
_cell.length_a   1.000
_cell.length_b   1.000
_cell.length_c   1.000
_cell.angle_alpha   90.00
_cell.angle_beta   90.00
_cell.angle_gamma   90.00
#
_symmetry.space_group_name_H-M   'P 1'
#
loop_
_entity.id
_entity.type
_entity.pdbx_description
1 polymer ?
#
loop_
_entity_poly.entity_id
_entity_poly.type
_entity_poly.pdbx_seq_one_letter_code
_entity_poly.pdbx_strand_id
1 'polypeptide(L)'
;MADELSGALKIIDPEFVIYGPPGLDVGSLLSGYALATAALAANGRLEEASAVRDAAVKVWESYLATLTSLGVGSAAAAKAGEDAAGFAACEVARTALGFAGLRGLSSVLDGAKKAEAEAALLRLAQKCVLQRKARGVQVILDELSSLLTLGC
;
A
#
# COMPACT_ATOMS: atom_id res chain seq x y z
N MET A 1 9.68 13.78 -0.83
CA MET A 1 10.90 13.89 -1.67
C MET A 1 12.07 13.39 -0.85
N ALA A 2 12.82 12.41 -1.36
CA ALA A 2 14.04 11.95 -0.70
C ALA A 2 15.21 12.82 -1.17
N ASP A 3 16.00 13.35 -0.24
CA ASP A 3 17.29 13.94 -0.56
C ASP A 3 18.30 12.81 -0.72
N GLU A 4 18.69 12.50 -1.96
CA GLU A 4 19.60 11.40 -2.28
C GLU A 4 21.02 11.62 -1.71
N LEU A 5 21.39 12.86 -1.38
CA LEU A 5 22.69 13.20 -0.79
C LEU A 5 22.71 13.01 0.73
N SER A 6 21.59 13.28 1.41
CA SER A 6 21.51 13.22 2.87
C SER A 6 20.75 12.00 3.41
N GLY A 7 20.06 11.26 2.53
CA GLY A 7 19.11 10.21 2.93
C GLY A 7 17.86 10.72 3.64
N ALA A 8 17.58 12.04 3.62
CA ALA A 8 16.44 12.61 4.34
C ALA A 8 15.14 12.41 3.56
N LEU A 9 14.12 11.90 4.24
CA LEU A 9 12.75 11.80 3.71
C LEU A 9 11.90 12.96 4.26
N LYS A 10 11.24 13.70 3.38
CA LYS A 10 10.28 14.75 3.76
C LYS A 10 8.88 14.41 3.24
N ILE A 11 7.90 14.45 4.15
CA ILE A 11 6.47 14.46 3.86
C ILE A 11 6.07 15.91 3.56
N ILE A 12 5.29 16.10 2.50
CA ILE A 12 4.89 17.42 1.99
C ILE A 12 3.39 17.43 1.68
N ASP A 13 2.86 18.62 1.43
CA ASP A 13 1.50 18.85 0.93
C ASP A 13 0.36 18.30 1.81
N PRO A 14 0.26 18.72 3.10
CA PRO A 14 -0.79 18.26 4.01
C PRO A 14 -2.11 19.02 3.82
N GLU A 15 -2.48 19.39 2.58
CA GLU A 15 -3.67 20.23 2.31
C GLU A 15 -5.00 19.53 2.65
N PHE A 16 -5.01 18.20 2.70
CA PHE A 16 -6.17 17.37 3.07
C PHE A 16 -6.18 16.96 4.56
N VAL A 17 -5.45 17.68 5.42
CA VAL A 17 -5.41 17.35 6.86
C VAL A 17 -6.80 17.44 7.49
N ILE A 18 -7.20 16.38 8.20
CA ILE A 18 -8.46 16.29 8.92
C ILE A 18 -8.27 15.56 10.25
N TYR A 19 -9.20 15.76 11.18
CA TYR A 19 -9.39 14.84 12.30
C TYR A 19 -10.12 13.59 11.78
N GLY A 20 -9.34 12.60 11.34
CA GLY A 20 -9.84 11.41 10.67
C GLY A 20 -9.52 10.09 11.39
N PRO A 21 -9.92 8.95 10.79
CA PRO A 21 -9.58 7.64 11.32
C PRO A 21 -8.06 7.40 11.35
N PRO A 22 -7.52 6.74 12.38
CA PRO A 22 -6.07 6.62 12.61
C PRO A 22 -5.32 5.80 11.55
N GLY A 23 -6.02 5.04 10.71
CA GLY A 23 -5.43 4.26 9.62
C GLY A 23 -5.43 4.94 8.26
N LEU A 24 -6.00 6.15 8.11
CA LEU A 24 -6.15 6.81 6.81
C LEU A 24 -4.81 6.99 6.10
N ASP A 25 -3.87 7.67 6.74
CA ASP A 25 -2.59 8.03 6.12
C ASP A 25 -1.71 6.81 5.85
N VAL A 26 -1.58 5.90 6.83
CA VAL A 26 -0.80 4.67 6.65
C VAL A 26 -1.44 3.74 5.62
N GLY A 27 -2.77 3.69 5.53
CA GLY A 27 -3.48 2.96 4.47
C GLY A 27 -3.22 3.54 3.09
N SER A 28 -3.29 4.86 2.95
CA SER A 28 -2.97 5.56 1.69
C SER A 28 -1.50 5.34 1.31
N LEU A 29 -0.57 5.43 2.26
CA LEU A 29 0.84 5.15 2.04
C LEU A 29 1.06 3.71 1.55
N LEU A 30 0.50 2.72 2.24
CA LEU A 30 0.62 1.29 1.88
C LEU A 30 -0.04 0.95 0.53
N SER A 31 -1.07 1.69 0.12
CA SER A 31 -1.65 1.54 -1.22
C SER A 31 -0.62 1.82 -2.33
N GLY A 32 0.27 2.80 -2.11
CA GLY A 32 1.35 3.12 -3.04
C GLY A 32 2.34 1.97 -3.20
N TYR A 33 2.68 1.29 -2.10
CA TYR A 33 3.51 0.09 -2.14
C TYR A 33 2.85 -1.05 -2.93
N ALA A 34 1.53 -1.25 -2.78
CA ALA A 34 0.80 -2.25 -3.56
C ALA A 34 0.80 -1.95 -5.07
N LEU A 35 0.51 -0.70 -5.44
CA LEU A 35 0.53 -0.24 -6.82
C LEU A 35 1.92 -0.39 -7.44
N ALA A 36 2.97 0.04 -6.72
CA ALA A 36 4.35 -0.07 -7.19
C ALA A 36 4.81 -1.53 -7.32
N THR A 37 4.48 -2.39 -6.34
CA THR A 37 4.79 -3.82 -6.39
C THR A 37 4.16 -4.48 -7.62
N ALA A 38 2.86 -4.23 -7.86
CA ALA A 38 2.16 -4.78 -9.03
C ALA A 38 2.77 -4.27 -10.35
N ALA A 39 3.08 -2.97 -10.43
CA ALA A 39 3.66 -2.38 -11.63
C ALA A 39 5.07 -2.90 -11.95
N LEU A 40 5.91 -3.08 -10.92
CA LEU A 40 7.25 -3.65 -11.08
C LEU A 40 7.17 -5.14 -11.46
N ALA A 41 6.33 -5.91 -10.78
CA ALA A 41 6.17 -7.33 -11.05
C ALA A 41 5.62 -7.60 -12.47
N ALA A 42 4.58 -6.87 -12.90
CA ALA A 42 4.05 -6.97 -14.26
C ALA A 42 5.06 -6.55 -15.35
N ASN A 43 6.09 -5.79 -14.98
CA ASN A 43 7.22 -5.44 -15.85
C ASN A 43 8.40 -6.42 -15.75
N GLY A 44 8.29 -7.52 -15.00
CA GLY A 44 9.34 -8.51 -14.78
C GLY A 44 10.47 -8.04 -13.86
N ARG A 45 10.30 -6.90 -13.16
CA ARG A 45 11.29 -6.32 -12.24
C ARG A 45 11.13 -6.90 -10.83
N LEU A 46 11.20 -8.22 -10.70
CA LEU A 46 10.85 -8.95 -9.49
C LEU A 46 11.75 -8.63 -8.28
N GLU A 47 13.04 -8.37 -8.50
CA GLU A 47 13.95 -7.98 -7.42
C GLU A 47 13.52 -6.64 -6.78
N GLU A 48 13.18 -5.65 -7.62
CA GLU A 48 12.70 -4.35 -7.16
C GLU A 48 11.31 -4.44 -6.54
N ALA A 49 10.41 -5.26 -7.13
CA ALA A 49 9.10 -5.54 -6.55
C ALA A 49 9.23 -6.15 -5.15
N SER A 50 10.17 -7.09 -4.97
CA SER A 50 10.47 -7.68 -3.66
C SER A 50 11.01 -6.64 -2.68
N ALA A 51 11.92 -5.76 -3.12
CA ALA A 51 12.45 -4.70 -2.28
C ALA A 51 11.37 -3.71 -1.83
N VAL A 52 10.42 -3.36 -2.72
CA VAL A 52 9.26 -2.52 -2.38
C VAL A 52 8.33 -3.24 -1.39
N ARG A 53 8.07 -4.53 -1.58
CA ARG A 53 7.30 -5.33 -0.61
C ARG A 53 7.97 -5.34 0.76
N ASP A 54 9.28 -5.56 0.82
CA ASP A 54 10.05 -5.59 2.06
C ASP A 54 10.05 -4.23 2.76
N ALA A 55 10.11 -3.14 1.99
CA ALA A 55 9.98 -1.79 2.52
C ALA A 55 8.59 -1.54 3.15
N ALA A 56 7.52 -2.05 2.54
CA ALA A 56 6.17 -1.95 3.11
C ALA A 56 6.05 -2.65 4.48
N VAL A 57 6.70 -3.82 4.63
CA VAL A 57 6.79 -4.53 5.91
C VAL A 57 7.50 -3.66 6.95
N LYS A 58 8.68 -3.14 6.62
CA LYS A 58 9.47 -2.27 7.53
C LYS A 58 8.73 -0.99 7.94
N VAL A 59 7.95 -0.40 7.03
CA VAL A 59 7.11 0.77 7.34
C VAL A 59 6.07 0.41 8.41
N TRP A 60 5.38 -0.71 8.25
CA TRP A 60 4.37 -1.13 9.22
C TRP A 60 4.97 -1.51 10.58
N GLU A 61 6.09 -2.23 10.59
CA GLU A 61 6.82 -2.56 11.82
C GLU A 61 7.27 -1.30 12.57
N SER A 62 7.85 -0.34 11.84
CA SER A 62 8.29 0.94 12.42
C SER A 62 7.11 1.76 12.95
N TYR A 63 5.97 1.75 12.25
CA TYR A 63 4.74 2.40 12.67
C TYR A 63 4.23 1.82 14.00
N LEU A 64 4.12 0.49 14.11
CA LEU A 64 3.69 -0.17 15.34
C LEU A 64 4.67 0.05 16.50
N ALA A 65 5.98 -0.02 16.23
CA ALA A 65 7.00 0.25 17.24
C ALA A 65 6.90 1.68 17.78
N THR A 66 6.63 2.66 16.90
CA THR A 66 6.44 4.07 17.27
C THR A 66 5.16 4.28 18.07
N LEU A 67 4.03 3.70 17.65
CA LEU A 67 2.79 3.76 18.42
C LEU A 67 2.99 3.19 19.84
N THR A 68 3.68 2.05 19.92
CA THR A 68 3.99 1.39 21.21
C THR A 68 4.88 2.26 22.09
N SER A 69 5.94 2.88 21.54
CA SER A 69 6.84 3.75 22.31
C SER A 69 6.16 5.02 22.81
N LEU A 70 5.14 5.50 22.10
CA LEU A 70 4.29 6.61 22.50
C LEU A 70 3.16 6.22 23.47
N GLY A 71 3.08 4.94 23.87
CA GLY A 71 2.09 4.45 24.83
C GLY A 71 0.69 4.23 24.25
N VAL A 72 0.56 4.13 22.92
CA VAL A 72 -0.73 3.83 22.27
C VAL A 72 -1.09 2.37 22.54
N GLY A 73 -2.28 2.15 23.11
CA GLY A 73 -2.74 0.81 23.47
C GLY A 73 -2.93 -0.11 22.26
N SER A 74 -2.76 -1.41 22.47
CA SER A 74 -2.84 -2.44 21.42
C SER A 74 -4.18 -2.44 20.66
N ALA A 75 -5.30 -2.15 21.34
CA ALA A 75 -6.61 -2.03 20.70
C ALA A 75 -6.68 -0.86 19.70
N ALA A 76 -6.08 0.29 20.05
CA ALA A 76 -6.03 1.45 19.15
C ALA A 76 -5.08 1.20 17.97
N ALA A 77 -3.94 0.55 18.20
CA ALA A 77 -3.02 0.14 17.14
C ALA A 77 -3.66 -0.88 16.18
N ALA A 78 -4.38 -1.87 16.71
CA ALA A 78 -5.14 -2.83 15.91
C ALA A 78 -6.20 -2.11 15.08
N LYS A 79 -6.94 -1.16 15.67
CA LYS A 79 -7.91 -0.35 14.95
C LYS A 79 -7.30 0.46 13.81
N ALA A 80 -6.14 1.08 14.03
CA ALA A 80 -5.39 1.75 12.98
C ALA A 80 -5.04 0.78 11.83
N GLY A 81 -4.67 -0.46 12.15
CA GLY A 81 -4.42 -1.50 11.15
C GLY A 81 -5.67 -1.92 10.35
N GLU A 82 -6.83 -2.05 11.01
CA GLU A 82 -8.11 -2.33 10.32
C GLU A 82 -8.51 -1.21 9.36
N ASP A 83 -8.30 0.04 9.79
CA ASP A 83 -8.62 1.23 9.01
C ASP A 83 -7.64 1.34 7.83
N ALA A 84 -6.35 1.09 8.06
CA ALA A 84 -5.31 1.11 7.04
C ALA A 84 -5.61 0.13 5.89
N ALA A 85 -6.02 -1.11 6.21
CA ALA A 85 -6.43 -2.07 5.21
C ALA A 85 -7.67 -1.61 4.42
N GLY A 86 -8.63 -0.97 5.07
CA GLY A 86 -9.80 -0.40 4.41
C GLY A 86 -9.43 0.73 3.44
N PHE A 87 -8.63 1.71 3.88
CA PHE A 87 -8.23 2.83 3.05
C PHE A 87 -7.28 2.43 1.93
N ALA A 88 -6.36 1.50 2.18
CA ALA A 88 -5.52 0.92 1.14
C ALA A 88 -6.38 0.27 0.03
N ALA A 89 -7.43 -0.45 0.40
CA ALA A 89 -8.36 -1.04 -0.57
C ALA A 89 -9.05 0.02 -1.43
N CYS A 90 -9.56 1.10 -0.82
CA CYS A 90 -10.21 2.20 -1.55
C CYS A 90 -9.24 2.88 -2.52
N GLU A 91 -8.03 3.18 -2.07
CA GLU A 91 -6.98 3.84 -2.85
C GLU A 91 -6.47 2.96 -4.01
N VAL A 92 -6.28 1.67 -3.76
CA VAL A 92 -5.92 0.69 -4.79
C VAL A 92 -7.05 0.56 -5.81
N ALA A 93 -8.30 0.38 -5.37
CA ALA A 93 -9.44 0.20 -6.26
C ALA A 93 -9.69 1.43 -7.13
N ARG A 94 -9.69 2.65 -6.56
CA ARG A 94 -9.88 3.87 -7.36
C ARG A 94 -8.78 4.05 -8.40
N THR A 95 -7.55 3.62 -8.09
CA THR A 95 -6.41 3.73 -9.02
C THR A 95 -6.49 2.67 -10.11
N ALA A 96 -6.75 1.41 -9.76
CA ALA A 96 -6.88 0.30 -10.70
C ALA A 96 -8.08 0.47 -11.65
N LEU A 97 -9.15 1.15 -11.21
CA LEU A 97 -10.31 1.47 -12.05
C LEU A 97 -10.12 2.75 -12.90
N GLY A 98 -8.93 3.37 -12.88
CA GLY A 98 -8.61 4.53 -13.70
C GLY A 98 -9.09 5.88 -13.17
N PHE A 99 -9.65 5.95 -11.95
CA PHE A 99 -10.12 7.20 -11.36
C PHE A 99 -9.01 8.06 -10.72
N ALA A 100 -7.75 7.62 -10.78
CA ALA A 100 -6.59 8.31 -10.20
C ALA A 100 -5.77 9.16 -11.19
N GLY A 101 -6.26 9.36 -12.42
CA GLY A 101 -5.58 10.19 -13.42
C GLY A 101 -4.16 9.71 -13.75
N LEU A 102 -3.17 10.63 -13.74
CA LEU A 102 -1.76 10.34 -14.06
C LEU A 102 -1.09 9.35 -13.09
N ARG A 103 -1.63 9.15 -11.89
CA ARG A 103 -1.14 8.13 -10.94
C ARG A 103 -1.64 6.71 -11.27
N GLY A 104 -2.48 6.57 -12.30
CA GLY A 104 -2.95 5.28 -12.77
C GLY A 104 -1.85 4.44 -13.43
N LEU A 105 -2.07 3.13 -13.46
CA LEU A 105 -1.14 2.16 -14.03
C LEU A 105 -0.90 2.35 -15.54
N SER A 106 -1.80 3.04 -16.24
CA SER A 106 -1.66 3.40 -17.66
C SER A 106 -0.39 4.20 -17.98
N SER A 107 0.22 4.83 -16.99
CA SER A 107 1.49 5.58 -17.16
C SER A 107 2.72 4.67 -17.28
N VAL A 108 2.62 3.42 -16.84
CA VAL A 108 3.76 2.49 -16.68
C VAL A 108 3.49 1.07 -17.19
N LEU A 109 2.25 0.74 -17.54
CA LEU A 109 1.82 -0.55 -18.06
C LEU A 109 0.85 -0.38 -19.23
N ASP A 110 0.90 -1.33 -20.18
CA ASP A 110 0.02 -1.41 -21.33
C ASP A 110 -0.56 -2.82 -21.53
N GLY A 111 -1.59 -2.91 -22.39
CA GLY A 111 -2.17 -4.16 -22.88
C GLY A 111 -2.47 -5.20 -21.78
N ALA A 112 -1.95 -6.41 -21.99
CA ALA A 112 -2.19 -7.56 -21.11
C ALA A 112 -1.57 -7.37 -19.71
N LYS A 113 -0.38 -6.78 -19.61
CA LYS A 113 0.31 -6.54 -18.34
C LYS A 113 -0.50 -5.62 -17.42
N LYS A 114 -1.08 -4.57 -18.01
CA LYS A 114 -1.97 -3.65 -17.29
C LYS A 114 -3.20 -4.39 -16.76
N ALA A 115 -3.88 -5.13 -17.61
CA ALA A 115 -5.10 -5.86 -17.23
C ALA A 115 -4.83 -6.89 -16.12
N GLU A 116 -3.70 -7.60 -16.20
CA GLU A 116 -3.27 -8.56 -15.18
C GLU A 116 -3.01 -7.88 -13.83
N ALA A 117 -2.26 -6.77 -13.83
CA ALA A 117 -1.96 -5.98 -12.63
C ALA A 117 -3.24 -5.40 -12.00
N GLU A 118 -4.14 -4.82 -12.81
CA GLU A 118 -5.43 -4.29 -12.34
C GLU A 118 -6.29 -5.39 -11.70
N ALA A 119 -6.38 -6.56 -12.34
CA ALA A 119 -7.12 -7.69 -11.79
C ALA A 119 -6.53 -8.17 -10.46
N ALA A 120 -5.21 -8.25 -10.33
CA ALA A 120 -4.55 -8.64 -9.10
C ALA A 120 -4.75 -7.62 -7.97
N LEU A 121 -4.64 -6.33 -8.29
CA LEU A 121 -4.88 -5.23 -7.35
C LEU A 121 -6.33 -5.16 -6.87
N LEU A 122 -7.31 -5.42 -7.75
CA LEU A 122 -8.72 -5.50 -7.35
C LEU A 122 -8.99 -6.69 -6.42
N ARG A 123 -8.33 -7.84 -6.62
CA ARG A 123 -8.40 -8.97 -5.68
C ARG A 123 -7.79 -8.62 -4.32
N LEU A 124 -6.64 -7.94 -4.31
CA LEU A 124 -6.02 -7.44 -3.08
C LEU A 124 -6.99 -6.50 -2.33
N ALA A 125 -7.59 -5.53 -3.04
CA ALA A 125 -8.55 -4.60 -2.47
C ALA A 125 -9.77 -5.33 -1.89
N GLN A 126 -10.33 -6.31 -2.61
CA GLN A 126 -11.44 -7.13 -2.14
C GLN A 126 -11.08 -7.88 -0.85
N LYS A 127 -9.93 -8.55 -0.80
CA LYS A 127 -9.47 -9.26 0.40
C LYS A 127 -9.27 -8.31 1.57
N CYS A 128 -8.71 -7.12 1.33
CA CYS A 128 -8.56 -6.10 2.36
C CYS A 128 -9.93 -5.70 2.94
N VAL A 129 -10.93 -5.42 2.10
CA VAL A 129 -12.30 -5.09 2.58
C VAL A 129 -12.89 -6.21 3.43
N LEU A 130 -12.76 -7.46 2.97
CA LEU A 130 -13.38 -8.62 3.63
C LEU A 130 -12.67 -9.06 4.91
N GLN A 131 -11.33 -8.90 4.97
CA GLN A 131 -10.51 -9.49 6.02
C GLN A 131 -9.90 -8.45 6.99
N ARG A 132 -10.02 -7.14 6.72
CA ARG A 132 -9.40 -6.08 7.54
C ARG A 132 -9.70 -6.17 9.04
N LYS A 133 -10.92 -6.58 9.43
CA LYS A 133 -11.29 -6.68 10.86
C LYS A 133 -10.52 -7.77 11.59
N ALA A 134 -10.24 -8.88 10.91
CA ALA A 134 -9.55 -10.02 11.51
C ALA A 134 -8.02 -9.92 11.39
N ARG A 135 -7.53 -9.21 10.36
CA ARG A 135 -6.14 -9.30 9.93
C ARG A 135 -5.42 -7.96 9.80
N GLY A 136 -6.15 -6.83 9.80
CA GLY A 136 -5.57 -5.49 9.63
C GLY A 136 -4.64 -5.39 8.43
N VAL A 137 -3.48 -4.74 8.63
CA VAL A 137 -2.44 -4.56 7.60
C VAL A 137 -1.83 -5.88 7.12
N GLN A 138 -1.92 -6.97 7.89
CA GLN A 138 -1.36 -8.26 7.48
C GLN A 138 -1.96 -8.76 6.15
N VAL A 139 -3.23 -8.41 5.85
CA VAL A 139 -3.83 -8.73 4.54
C VAL A 139 -3.05 -8.08 3.41
N ILE A 140 -2.65 -6.81 3.56
CA ILE A 140 -1.89 -6.10 2.54
C ILE A 140 -0.55 -6.81 2.34
N LEU A 141 0.20 -7.04 3.41
CA LEU A 141 1.57 -7.58 3.34
C LEU A 141 1.62 -8.97 2.71
N ASP A 142 0.64 -9.83 2.99
CA ASP A 142 0.53 -11.15 2.37
C ASP A 142 0.18 -11.06 0.89
N GLU A 143 -0.74 -10.17 0.52
CA GLU A 143 -1.12 -9.98 -0.87
C GLU A 143 0.00 -9.34 -1.69
N LEU A 144 0.84 -8.48 -1.11
CA LEU A 144 2.05 -7.98 -1.78
C LEU A 144 2.97 -9.13 -2.19
N SER A 145 3.08 -10.17 -1.37
CA SER A 145 3.88 -11.35 -1.72
C SER A 145 3.26 -12.15 -2.87
N SER A 146 1.92 -12.17 -2.95
CA SER A 146 1.18 -12.78 -4.06
C SER A 146 1.34 -12.00 -5.38
N LEU A 147 1.56 -10.67 -5.33
CA LEU A 147 1.82 -9.87 -6.53
C LEU A 147 3.16 -10.19 -7.21
N LEU A 148 4.11 -10.81 -6.48
CA LEU A 148 5.41 -11.20 -7.04
C LEU A 148 5.32 -12.35 -8.05
N THR A 149 4.15 -12.98 -8.20
CA THR A 149 3.93 -14.05 -9.18
C THR A 149 3.29 -13.55 -10.48
N LEU A 150 3.09 -12.24 -10.65
CA LEU A 150 2.57 -11.67 -11.90
C LEU A 150 3.57 -11.89 -13.05
N GLY A 151 3.07 -12.27 -14.22
CA GLY A 151 3.92 -12.50 -15.40
C GLY A 151 4.78 -13.78 -15.37
N CYS A 152 4.58 -14.66 -14.38
CA CYS A 152 5.11 -16.04 -14.37
C CYS A 152 4.23 -16.99 -15.19
#